data_AF-A0A1F3NTD2-F1
#
_entry.id   AF-A0A1F3NTD2-F1
#
_cell.length_a   1.000
_cell.length_b   1.000
_cell.length_c   1.000
_cell.angle_alpha   90.00
_cell.angle_beta   90.00
_cell.angle_gamma   90.00
#
_symmetry.space_group_name_H-M   'P 1'
#
loop_
_entity.id
_entity.type
_entity.pdbx_description
1 polymer ?
#
loop_
_entity_poly.entity_id
_entity_poly.type
_entity_poly.pdbx_seq_one_letter_code
_entity_poly.pdbx_strand_id
1 'polypeptide(L)'
;MEEEAGIKEVINGNDEKTIREEIYTKVVRAGKRTYFFDVKATRKEDYYLTITESKKRLGKEGKIFYEKHKIFLYKEDFEKFTEGLKDAVTFIGNGRNELNAEITHSEEEQKQEPVDLSAREFTNVDFDDLGKK
;
A
#
# COMPACT_ATOMS: atom_id res chain seq x y z
N MET A 1 1.26 -29.99 16.26
CA MET A 1 0.14 -29.39 17.02
C MET A 1 0.79 -28.27 17.81
N GLU A 2 0.99 -27.13 17.15
CA GLU A 2 1.71 -25.99 17.72
C GLU A 2 0.67 -24.93 18.06
N GLU A 3 0.47 -24.77 19.36
CA GLU A 3 -0.43 -23.82 19.98
C GLU A 3 0.41 -22.55 20.23
N GLU A 4 0.39 -21.60 19.28
CA GLU A 4 1.06 -20.32 19.49
C GLU A 4 0.14 -19.32 20.19
N ALA A 5 0.60 -18.97 21.40
CA ALA A 5 0.01 -18.09 22.38
C ALA A 5 -0.53 -16.77 21.79
N GLY A 6 -1.82 -16.54 22.05
CA GLY A 6 -2.47 -15.24 21.85
C GLY A 6 -1.79 -14.16 22.69
N ILE A 7 -1.17 -13.19 22.01
CA ILE A 7 -0.62 -11.98 22.61
C ILE A 7 -1.79 -11.10 23.07
N LYS A 8 -2.09 -11.10 24.37
CA LYS A 8 -2.87 -10.03 25.02
C LYS A 8 -1.97 -8.82 25.20
N GLU A 9 -1.97 -7.90 24.24
CA GLU A 9 -1.35 -6.58 24.43
C GLU A 9 -2.24 -5.72 25.33
N VAL A 10 -1.60 -5.16 26.36
CA VAL A 10 -2.17 -4.28 27.40
C VAL A 10 -2.62 -2.97 26.74
N ILE A 11 -3.93 -2.70 26.80
CA ILE A 11 -4.54 -1.47 26.26
C ILE A 11 -4.79 -0.48 27.42
N ASN A 12 -4.30 0.75 27.25
CA ASN A 12 -4.36 1.84 28.23
C ASN A 12 -5.81 2.19 28.62
N GLY A 13 -6.00 2.55 29.90
CA GLY A 13 -7.29 2.71 30.60
C GLY A 13 -8.21 3.86 30.20
N ASN A 14 -8.35 4.17 28.91
CA ASN A 14 -9.43 5.02 28.38
C ASN A 14 -10.38 4.27 27.43
N ASP A 15 -10.13 2.97 27.21
CA ASP A 15 -10.74 2.17 26.15
C ASP A 15 -11.93 1.29 26.58
N GLU A 16 -12.36 1.29 27.84
CA GLU A 16 -13.45 0.40 28.29
C GLU A 16 -14.80 0.64 27.59
N LYS A 17 -15.10 1.88 27.17
CA LYS A 17 -16.29 2.17 26.35
C LYS A 17 -16.07 1.80 24.88
N THR A 18 -14.86 1.97 24.37
CA THR A 18 -14.50 1.66 22.97
C THR A 18 -14.50 0.15 22.71
N ILE A 19 -14.05 -0.63 23.69
CA ILE A 19 -13.99 -2.10 23.64
C ILE A 19 -15.40 -2.72 23.57
N ARG A 20 -16.41 -2.09 24.19
CA ARG A 20 -17.79 -2.63 24.16
C ARG A 20 -18.46 -2.58 22.78
N GLU A 21 -17.97 -1.74 21.87
CA GLU A 21 -18.52 -1.58 20.52
C GLU A 21 -17.68 -2.28 19.43
N GLU A 22 -16.51 -2.82 19.80
CA GLU A 22 -15.59 -3.54 18.92
C GLU A 22 -15.91 -5.04 18.92
N ILE A 23 -16.49 -5.51 17.82
CA ILE A 23 -16.93 -6.91 17.66
C ILE A 23 -15.76 -7.80 17.21
N TYR A 24 -14.89 -7.25 16.37
CA TYR A 24 -13.76 -7.96 15.82
C TYR A 24 -12.64 -6.98 15.49
N THR A 25 -11.40 -7.37 15.80
CA THR A 25 -10.20 -6.62 15.43
C THR A 25 -9.17 -7.57 14.83
N LYS A 26 -8.62 -7.18 13.68
CA LYS A 26 -7.44 -7.82 13.09
C LYS A 26 -6.30 -6.81 12.96
N VAL A 27 -5.15 -7.17 13.52
CA VAL A 27 -3.92 -6.39 13.39
C VAL A 27 -3.00 -7.06 12.38
N VAL A 28 -2.46 -6.27 11.44
CA VAL A 28 -1.47 -6.72 10.44
C VAL A 28 -0.25 -5.81 10.53
N ARG A 29 0.90 -6.39 10.91
CA ARG A 29 2.18 -5.67 11.00
C ARG A 29 2.95 -5.84 9.68
N ALA A 30 3.34 -4.74 9.05
CA ALA A 30 4.05 -4.69 7.78
C ALA A 30 5.24 -3.72 7.87
N GLY A 31 6.31 -4.15 8.53
CA GLY A 31 7.52 -3.35 8.72
C GLY A 31 7.26 -2.08 9.55
N LYS A 32 7.35 -0.90 8.92
CA LYS A 32 7.11 0.40 9.58
C LYS A 32 5.62 0.79 9.67
N ARG A 33 4.73 0.00 9.06
CA ARG A 33 3.28 0.22 9.07
C ARG A 33 2.58 -0.87 9.86
N THR A 34 1.54 -0.50 10.58
CA THR A 34 0.61 -1.43 11.23
C THR A 34 -0.79 -1.08 10.75
N TYR A 35 -1.51 -2.08 10.24
CA TYR A 35 -2.90 -1.95 9.83
C TYR A 35 -3.80 -2.55 10.90
N PHE A 36 -4.87 -1.85 11.22
CA PHE A 36 -5.93 -2.27 12.14
C PHE A 36 -7.23 -2.35 11.35
N PHE A 37 -7.88 -3.50 11.38
CA PHE A 37 -9.19 -3.73 10.77
C PHE A 37 -10.19 -4.01 11.90
N ASP A 38 -10.99 -3.01 12.24
CA ASP A 38 -11.92 -3.07 13.36
C ASP A 38 -13.36 -3.10 12.84
N VAL A 39 -14.11 -4.15 13.17
CA VAL A 39 -15.54 -4.25 12.89
C VAL A 39 -16.30 -3.76 14.11
N LYS A 40 -17.15 -2.76 13.90
CA LYS A 40 -17.93 -2.10 14.96
C LYS A 40 -19.41 -2.10 14.59
N ALA A 41 -20.27 -2.13 15.60
CA ALA A 41 -21.71 -1.93 15.41
C ALA A 41 -22.09 -0.47 15.64
N THR A 42 -23.03 0.02 14.85
CA THR A 42 -23.73 1.27 15.14
C THR A 42 -24.82 1.02 16.18
N ARG A 43 -25.45 2.09 16.68
CA ARG A 43 -26.60 2.01 17.58
C ARG A 43 -27.82 1.29 16.97
N LYS A 44 -27.86 1.14 15.65
CA LYS A 44 -28.92 0.43 14.90
C LYS A 44 -28.56 -1.04 14.63
N GLU A 45 -27.50 -1.55 15.26
CA GLU A 45 -26.98 -2.91 15.05
C GLU A 45 -26.42 -3.16 13.63
N ASP A 46 -26.28 -2.11 12.80
CA ASP A 46 -25.55 -2.18 11.53
C ASP A 46 -24.05 -2.21 11.75
N TYR A 47 -23.34 -3.04 10.98
CA TYR A 47 -21.88 -3.16 11.06
C TYR A 47 -21.17 -2.19 10.12
N TYR A 48 -20.05 -1.64 10.57
CA TYR A 48 -19.12 -0.87 9.75
C TYR A 48 -17.67 -1.27 10.07
N LEU A 49 -16.80 -1.11 9.08
CA LEU A 49 -15.37 -1.42 9.19
C LEU A 49 -14.58 -0.12 9.35
N THR A 50 -13.68 -0.08 10.33
CA THR A 50 -12.66 0.95 10.44
C THR A 50 -11.32 0.36 10.05
N ILE A 51 -10.71 0.91 9.01
CA ILE A 51 -9.35 0.54 8.59
C ILE A 51 -8.42 1.66 9.02
N THR A 52 -7.49 1.37 9.93
CA THR A 52 -6.48 2.34 10.37
C THR A 52 -5.11 1.88 9.93
N GLU A 53 -4.40 2.69 9.14
CA GLU A 53 -2.96 2.56 8.97
C GLU A 53 -2.26 3.42 10.01
N SER A 54 -1.33 2.85 10.78
CA SER A 54 -0.38 3.57 11.61
C SER A 54 1.03 3.41 11.07
N LYS A 55 1.66 4.51 10.67
CA LYS A 55 3.02 4.54 10.14
C LYS A 55 3.97 5.16 11.15
N LYS A 56 5.00 4.41 11.53
CA LYS A 56 6.08 4.89 12.38
C LYS A 56 6.97 5.86 11.59
N ARG A 57 7.15 7.07 12.13
CA ARG A 57 8.00 8.12 11.58
C ARG A 57 9.06 8.53 12.59
N LEU A 58 10.23 8.91 12.08
CA LEU A 58 11.33 9.47 12.86
C LEU A 58 11.35 10.98 12.60
N GLY A 59 11.20 11.77 13.67
CA GLY A 59 11.28 13.23 13.62
C GLY A 59 12.72 13.73 13.58
N LYS A 60 12.86 15.05 13.36
CA LYS A 60 14.16 15.73 13.23
C LYS A 60 15.05 15.65 14.48
N GLU A 61 14.47 15.33 15.64
CA GLU A 61 15.18 15.17 16.93
C GLU A 61 15.26 13.71 17.40
N GLY A 62 15.05 12.73 16.50
CA GLY A 62 14.98 11.31 16.87
C GLY A 62 13.69 10.91 17.62
N LYS A 63 12.78 11.86 17.88
CA LYS A 63 11.45 11.58 18.42
C LYS A 63 10.65 10.71 17.46
N ILE A 64 10.10 9.60 17.96
CA ILE A 64 9.23 8.71 17.20
C ILE A 64 7.80 9.26 17.27
N PHE A 65 7.16 9.38 16.11
CA PHE A 65 5.73 9.70 16.02
C PHE A 65 5.01 8.72 15.10
N TYR A 66 3.71 8.58 15.29
CA TYR A 66 2.87 7.66 14.52
C TYR A 66 1.86 8.47 13.70
N GLU A 67 2.03 8.45 12.38
CA GLU A 67 1.07 9.01 11.44
C GLU A 67 -0.08 8.01 11.27
N LYS A 68 -1.32 8.45 11.46
CA LYS A 68 -2.50 7.59 11.36
C LYS A 68 -3.37 8.01 10.19
N HIS A 69 -3.67 7.09 9.28
CA HIS A 69 -4.70 7.26 8.26
C HIS A 69 -5.87 6.35 8.63
N LYS A 70 -7.08 6.90 8.64
CA LYS A 70 -8.29 6.17 9.03
C LYS A 70 -9.33 6.26 7.93
N ILE A 71 -9.88 5.11 7.57
CA ILE A 71 -10.97 4.95 6.62
C ILE A 71 -12.13 4.30 7.36
N PHE A 72 -13.33 4.84 7.14
CA PHE A 72 -14.59 4.23 7.56
C PHE A 72 -15.26 3.67 6.33
N LEU A 73 -15.68 2.41 6.41
CA LEU A 73 -16.37 1.72 5.34
C LEU A 73 -17.69 1.18 5.90
N TYR A 74 -18.79 1.53 5.25
CA TYR A 74 -20.13 1.10 5.65
C TYR A 74 -20.57 -0.10 4.79
N LYS A 75 -21.56 -0.84 5.28
CA LYS A 75 -21.99 -2.13 4.72
C LYS A 75 -22.39 -2.04 3.25
N GLU A 76 -23.01 -0.93 2.84
CA GLU A 76 -23.44 -0.66 1.47
C GLU A 76 -22.29 -0.61 0.46
N ASP A 77 -21.07 -0.29 0.92
CA ASP A 77 -19.90 -0.11 0.08
C ASP A 77 -18.92 -1.30 0.14
N PHE A 78 -19.18 -2.30 0.99
CA PHE A 78 -18.26 -3.43 1.22
C PHE A 78 -17.88 -4.16 -0.06
N GLU A 79 -18.86 -4.47 -0.90
CA GLU A 79 -18.64 -5.25 -2.11
C GLU A 79 -17.80 -4.46 -3.13
N LYS A 80 -18.25 -3.24 -3.47
CA LYS A 80 -17.55 -2.36 -4.42
C LYS A 80 -16.13 -2.02 -3.97
N PHE A 81 -15.95 -1.74 -2.69
CA PHE A 81 -14.63 -1.43 -2.14
C PHE A 81 -13.70 -2.64 -2.18
N THR A 82 -14.20 -3.83 -1.82
CA THR A 82 -13.39 -5.05 -1.80
C THR A 82 -12.98 -5.47 -3.21
N GLU A 83 -13.89 -5.37 -4.18
CA GLU A 83 -13.60 -5.62 -5.60
C GLU A 83 -12.53 -4.65 -6.11
N GLY A 84 -12.75 -3.33 -5.95
CA GLY A 84 -11.77 -2.32 -6.39
C GLY A 84 -10.39 -2.47 -5.73
N LEU A 85 -10.36 -2.84 -4.44
CA LEU A 85 -9.10 -3.12 -3.74
C LEU A 85 -8.40 -4.36 -4.30
N LYS A 86 -9.15 -5.44 -4.52
CA LYS A 86 -8.62 -6.70 -5.07
C LYS A 86 -8.09 -6.51 -6.48
N ASP A 87 -8.80 -5.77 -7.32
CA ASP A 87 -8.40 -5.46 -8.68
C ASP A 87 -7.13 -4.62 -8.71
N ALA A 88 -7.06 -3.58 -7.88
CA ALA A 88 -5.85 -2.76 -7.76
C ALA A 88 -4.63 -3.57 -7.27
N VAL A 89 -4.82 -4.45 -6.29
CA VAL A 89 -3.76 -5.34 -5.79
C VAL A 89 -3.31 -6.32 -6.88
N THR A 90 -4.26 -6.90 -7.62
CA THR A 90 -3.99 -7.84 -8.72
C THR A 90 -3.23 -7.16 -9.85
N PHE A 91 -3.63 -5.95 -10.23
CA PHE A 91 -2.95 -5.14 -11.24
C PHE A 91 -1.49 -4.88 -10.88
N ILE A 92 -1.21 -4.50 -9.62
CA ILE A 92 0.17 -4.30 -9.14
C ILE A 92 0.96 -5.61 -9.12
N GLY A 93 0.32 -6.71 -8.71
CA GLY A 93 0.93 -8.03 -8.68
C GLY A 93 1.36 -8.51 -10.08
N ASN A 94 0.49 -8.32 -11.08
CA ASN A 94 0.73 -8.76 -12.46
C ASN A 94 1.71 -7.83 -13.19
N GLY A 95 1.62 -6.51 -12.99
CA GLY A 95 2.50 -5.53 -13.64
C GLY A 95 3.98 -5.64 -13.24
N ARG A 96 4.29 -6.21 -12.06
CA ARG A 96 5.68 -6.53 -11.68
C ARG A 96 6.24 -7.79 -12.36
N ASN A 97 5.38 -8.68 -12.84
CA ASN A 97 5.81 -9.91 -13.50
C ASN A 97 6.02 -9.70 -15.01
N GLU A 98 5.22 -8.82 -15.63
CA GLU A 98 5.35 -8.52 -17.06
C GLU A 98 6.53 -7.59 -17.38
N LEU A 99 6.86 -6.62 -16.50
CA LEU A 99 8.04 -5.74 -16.68
C LEU A 99 9.39 -6.46 -16.52
N ASN A 100 9.43 -7.64 -15.89
CA ASN A 100 10.65 -8.45 -15.78
C ASN A 100 10.75 -9.51 -16.89
N ALA A 101 9.63 -9.85 -17.56
CA ALA A 101 9.61 -10.85 -18.61
C ALA A 101 10.15 -10.32 -19.95
N GLU A 102 10.04 -9.00 -20.21
CA GLU A 102 10.55 -8.39 -21.45
C GLU A 102 12.07 -8.22 -21.49
N ILE A 103 12.79 -8.38 -20.37
CA ILE A 103 14.26 -8.27 -20.32
C ILE A 103 14.96 -9.62 -20.58
N THR A 104 14.25 -10.74 -20.55
CA THR A 104 14.87 -12.09 -20.60
C THR A 104 14.62 -12.85 -21.91
N HIS A 105 14.03 -12.23 -22.94
CA HIS A 105 13.84 -12.86 -24.26
C HIS A 105 14.29 -11.93 -25.40
N SER A 106 15.59 -11.67 -25.49
CA SER A 106 16.23 -11.19 -26.72
C SER A 106 17.68 -11.65 -26.82
N GLU A 107 17.97 -12.88 -26.38
CA GLU A 107 19.19 -13.58 -26.79
C GLU A 107 18.77 -14.88 -27.49
N GLU A 108 19.29 -15.04 -28.72
CA GLU A 108 19.18 -16.19 -29.65
C GLU A 108 17.90 -16.19 -30.54
N GLU A 109 17.92 -16.03 -31.87
CA GLU A 109 18.95 -16.08 -32.94
C GLU A 109 18.43 -15.21 -34.12
N GLN A 110 19.24 -14.42 -34.85
CA GLN A 110 19.87 -14.86 -36.09
C GLN A 110 20.95 -13.86 -36.58
N LYS A 111 21.98 -14.46 -37.17
CA LYS A 111 23.25 -13.96 -37.71
C LYS A 111 23.12 -12.93 -38.86
N GLN A 112 23.97 -11.88 -38.83
CA GLN A 112 24.86 -11.31 -39.89
C GLN A 112 24.83 -9.78 -40.13
N GLU A 113 26.06 -9.27 -40.30
CA GLU A 113 26.58 -7.94 -40.74
C GLU A 113 26.72 -6.80 -39.70
N PRO A 114 27.93 -6.20 -39.54
CA PRO A 114 28.16 -5.09 -38.62
C PRO A 114 27.82 -3.77 -39.30
N VAL A 115 26.84 -3.03 -38.77
CA VAL A 115 26.60 -1.63 -39.16
C VAL A 115 26.81 -0.75 -37.94
N ASP A 116 27.96 -0.08 -37.92
CA ASP A 116 28.24 1.04 -37.04
C ASP A 116 27.21 2.14 -37.31
N LEU A 117 26.39 2.44 -36.31
CA LEU A 117 25.56 3.64 -36.23
C LEU A 117 25.78 4.31 -34.87
N SER A 118 27.02 4.70 -34.64
CA SER A 118 27.28 6.00 -34.05
C SER A 118 26.41 7.07 -34.74
N ALA A 119 25.78 7.92 -33.93
CA ALA A 119 24.81 8.96 -34.32
C ALA A 119 23.35 8.49 -34.53
N ARG A 120 22.65 8.26 -33.42
CA ARG A 120 21.26 8.72 -33.31
C ARG A 120 21.18 9.78 -32.21
N GLU A 121 21.22 11.00 -32.70
CA GLU A 121 20.96 12.30 -32.10
C GLU A 121 20.05 12.23 -30.87
N PHE A 122 20.66 12.41 -29.69
CA PHE A 122 19.96 12.98 -28.56
C PHE A 122 19.52 14.38 -28.97
N THR A 123 18.22 14.60 -29.10
CA THR A 123 17.65 15.94 -29.20
C THR A 123 17.83 16.65 -27.86
N ASN A 124 19.01 17.24 -27.65
CA ASN A 124 19.23 18.21 -26.60
C ASN A 124 18.37 19.43 -26.92
N VAL A 125 17.30 19.62 -26.15
CA VAL A 125 16.47 20.81 -26.18
C VAL A 125 17.25 21.92 -25.46
N ASP A 126 17.83 22.86 -26.22
CA ASP A 126 18.45 24.06 -25.66
C ASP A 126 17.35 25.06 -25.25
N PHE A 127 17.30 25.37 -23.95
CA PHE A 127 16.29 26.21 -23.28
C PHE A 127 16.71 27.68 -23.18
N ASP A 128 17.45 28.20 -24.16
CA ASP A 128 18.02 29.56 -24.10
C ASP A 128 17.20 30.63 -24.85
N ASP A 129 16.10 30.27 -25.50
CA ASP A 129 15.23 31.22 -26.25
C ASP A 129 13.94 31.63 -25.51
N LEU A 130 13.82 31.28 -24.23
CA LEU A 130 12.71 31.75 -23.38
C LEU A 130 13.17 32.85 -22.43
N GLY A 131 13.57 33.99 -23.02
CA GLY A 131 13.58 35.23 -22.27
C GLY A 131 14.45 36.34 -22.83
N LYS A 132 13.83 37.27 -23.57
CA LYS A 132 13.57 38.64 -23.10
C LYS A 132 12.84 39.46 -24.17
N LYS A 133 12.11 40.46 -23.66
CA LYS A 133 11.43 41.57 -24.34
C LYS A 133 12.10 42.09 -25.61
#